data_AF-A0A2G9M4H4-F1
#
_entry.id   AF-A0A2G9M4H4-F1
#
_cell.length_a   1.000
_cell.length_b   1.000
_cell.length_c   1.000
_cell.angle_alpha   90.00
_cell.angle_beta   90.00
_cell.angle_gamma   90.00
#
_symmetry.space_group_name_H-M   'P 1'
#
loop_
_entity.id
_entity.type
_entity.pdbx_description
1 polymer ?
#
loop_
_entity_poly.entity_id
_entity_poly.type
_entity_poly.pdbx_seq_one_letter_code
_entity_poly.pdbx_strand_id
1 'polypeptide(L)'
;MESSHCQRSKKVPEELGGKTASIAGGLSGAASIMGSWQICHSVCLGLISVLGLIGISLTGMPLAFLTGIALPLWILAVLMLGLMFYLYFKHGCVSKNLLFVNMGLIFAGTPFHSLEPLQDLFWIFGGTITVLGLFLYIREKVLIRKVRRHNA
;
A
#
# COMPACT_ATOMS: atom_id res chain seq x y z
N MET A 1 17.74 3.07 13.65
CA MET A 1 17.43 2.05 14.67
C MET A 1 15.92 2.06 14.89
N GLU A 2 15.29 0.95 15.29
CA GLU A 2 13.83 0.68 15.38
C GLU A 2 13.10 0.15 14.13
N SER A 3 13.18 -1.17 13.92
CA SER A 3 12.04 -2.01 13.49
C SER A 3 12.28 -3.53 13.75
N SER A 4 13.07 -3.89 14.76
CA SER A 4 13.37 -5.30 15.09
C SER A 4 12.37 -5.95 16.06
N HIS A 5 11.41 -5.19 16.61
CA HIS A 5 10.52 -5.68 17.67
C HIS A 5 9.14 -6.19 17.21
N CYS A 6 8.78 -6.07 15.93
CA CYS A 6 7.59 -6.74 15.38
C CYS A 6 7.93 -8.07 14.69
N GLN A 7 8.75 -8.89 15.35
CA GLN A 7 8.91 -10.32 15.07
C GLN A 7 8.48 -11.12 16.29
N ARG A 8 7.25 -10.89 16.77
CA ARG A 8 6.66 -11.70 17.84
C ARG A 8 5.32 -12.31 17.40
N SER A 9 5.37 -13.17 16.38
CA SER A 9 4.48 -14.34 16.35
C SER A 9 4.96 -15.38 15.34
N LYS A 10 5.94 -16.17 15.78
CA LYS A 10 6.11 -17.63 15.60
C LYS A 10 7.60 -17.92 15.74
N LYS A 11 8.00 -18.46 16.90
CA LYS A 11 9.19 -19.31 16.98
C LYS A 11 8.98 -20.42 15.93
N VAL A 12 9.58 -20.28 14.76
CA VAL A 12 9.80 -21.43 13.89
C VAL A 12 10.96 -22.18 14.55
N PRO A 13 10.79 -23.47 14.88
CA PRO A 13 11.82 -24.24 15.55
C PRO A 13 13.14 -24.13 14.80
N GLU A 14 14.16 -23.73 15.56
CA GLU A 14 15.55 -23.60 15.17
C GLU A 14 16.13 -25.00 15.00
N GLU A 15 15.91 -25.64 13.86
CA GLU A 15 16.76 -26.75 13.42
C GLU A 15 16.87 -26.82 11.89
N LEU A 16 18.12 -26.90 11.45
CA LEU A 16 18.66 -27.19 10.11
C LEU A 16 18.75 -26.04 9.08
N GLY A 17 19.96 -25.47 8.99
CA GLY A 17 20.57 -25.08 7.70
C GLY A 17 20.78 -23.58 7.47
N GLY A 18 21.90 -23.04 7.99
CA GLY A 18 22.29 -21.62 8.02
C GLY A 18 22.45 -20.85 6.68
N LYS A 19 21.78 -21.22 5.59
CA LYS A 19 21.76 -20.43 4.33
C LYS A 19 20.36 -20.27 3.71
N THR A 20 19.39 -21.13 4.04
CA THR A 20 18.03 -21.10 3.44
C THR A 20 17.02 -20.31 4.27
N ALA A 21 17.18 -20.28 5.59
CA ALA A 21 16.25 -19.62 6.52
C ALA A 21 16.16 -18.08 6.35
N SER A 22 17.25 -17.42 5.91
CA SER A 22 17.26 -15.95 5.72
C SER A 22 16.58 -15.51 4.42
N ILE A 23 16.52 -16.38 3.41
CA ILE A 23 15.77 -16.14 2.16
C ILE A 23 14.26 -16.31 2.42
N ALA A 24 13.89 -17.30 3.22
CA ALA A 24 12.49 -17.57 3.59
C ALA A 24 11.84 -16.42 4.38
N GLY A 25 12.59 -15.76 5.28
CA GLY A 25 12.08 -14.61 6.05
C GLY A 25 11.76 -13.38 5.21
N GLY A 26 12.50 -13.15 4.11
CA GLY A 26 12.22 -12.08 3.15
C GLY A 26 11.04 -12.40 2.22
N LEU A 27 10.89 -13.67 1.83
CA LEU A 27 9.75 -14.13 1.03
C LEU A 27 8.44 -14.07 1.81
N SER A 28 8.43 -14.43 3.09
CA SER A 28 7.20 -14.48 3.89
C SER A 28 6.62 -13.08 4.17
N GLY A 29 7.48 -12.08 4.39
CA GLY A 29 7.05 -10.67 4.50
C GLY A 29 6.54 -10.08 3.19
N ALA A 30 7.14 -10.46 2.04
CA ALA A 30 6.66 -10.05 0.72
C ALA A 30 5.38 -10.80 0.32
N ALA A 31 5.24 -12.07 0.69
CA ALA A 31 4.06 -12.89 0.40
C ALA A 31 2.83 -12.44 1.19
N SER A 32 3.00 -11.95 2.43
CA SER A 32 1.88 -11.41 3.22
C SER A 32 1.36 -10.08 2.64
N ILE A 33 2.27 -9.24 2.12
CA ILE A 33 1.92 -8.00 1.41
C ILE A 33 1.33 -8.31 0.02
N MET A 34 1.88 -9.30 -0.69
CA MET A 34 1.34 -9.73 -1.99
C MET A 34 0.00 -10.45 -1.87
N GLY A 35 -0.28 -11.18 -0.77
CA GLY A 35 -1.56 -11.86 -0.58
C GLY A 35 -2.73 -10.90 -0.41
N SER A 36 -2.55 -9.85 0.40
CA SER A 36 -3.52 -8.77 0.53
C SER A 36 -3.63 -7.95 -0.75
N TRP A 37 -2.51 -7.65 -1.41
CA TRP A 37 -2.51 -6.92 -2.67
C TRP A 37 -3.15 -7.71 -3.83
N GLN A 38 -2.96 -9.02 -3.91
CA GLN A 38 -3.59 -9.88 -4.91
C GLN A 38 -5.09 -9.99 -4.72
N ILE A 39 -5.57 -10.05 -3.46
CA ILE A 39 -7.01 -10.02 -3.18
C ILE A 39 -7.59 -8.68 -3.63
N CYS A 40 -6.95 -7.56 -3.25
CA CYS A 40 -7.43 -6.23 -3.61
C CYS A 40 -7.35 -6.00 -5.13
N HIS A 41 -6.28 -6.42 -5.80
CA HIS A 41 -6.11 -6.26 -7.24
C HIS A 41 -7.06 -7.15 -8.04
N SER A 42 -7.30 -8.39 -7.62
CA SER A 42 -8.26 -9.28 -8.29
C SER A 42 -9.70 -8.80 -8.08
N VAL A 43 -10.03 -8.30 -6.88
CA VAL A 43 -11.34 -7.68 -6.60
C VAL A 43 -11.49 -6.38 -7.38
N CYS A 44 -10.48 -5.51 -7.43
CA CYS A 44 -10.51 -4.28 -8.20
C CYS A 44 -10.64 -4.54 -9.71
N LEU A 45 -9.87 -5.49 -10.27
CA LEU A 45 -9.96 -5.87 -11.68
C LEU A 45 -11.33 -6.49 -12.01
N GLY A 46 -11.87 -7.33 -11.12
CA GLY A 46 -13.21 -7.88 -11.26
C GLY A 46 -14.30 -6.81 -11.20
N LEU A 47 -14.18 -5.84 -10.29
CA LEU A 47 -15.09 -4.70 -10.23
C LEU A 47 -15.00 -3.88 -11.52
N ILE A 48 -13.80 -3.53 -11.98
CA ILE A 48 -13.59 -2.72 -13.19
C ILE A 48 -14.13 -3.45 -14.43
N SER A 49 -13.97 -4.78 -14.53
CA SER A 49 -14.49 -5.53 -15.68
C SER A 49 -16.02 -5.59 -15.71
N VAL A 50 -16.66 -5.80 -14.55
CA VAL A 50 -18.13 -5.77 -14.42
C VAL A 50 -18.66 -4.36 -14.68
N LEU A 51 -18.02 -3.34 -14.11
CA LEU A 51 -18.36 -1.92 -14.33
C LEU A 51 -18.18 -1.52 -15.80
N GLY A 52 -17.14 -2.02 -16.47
CA GLY A 52 -16.92 -1.79 -17.90
C GLY A 52 -18.00 -2.45 -18.76
N LEU A 53 -18.36 -3.70 -18.48
CA LEU A 53 -19.45 -4.41 -19.15
C LEU A 53 -20.78 -3.65 -19.02
N ILE A 54 -21.12 -3.19 -17.81
CA ILE A 54 -22.38 -2.48 -17.55
C ILE A 54 -22.34 -1.05 -18.13
N GLY A 55 -21.22 -0.34 -17.99
CA GLY A 55 -21.07 1.05 -18.45
C GLY A 55 -21.03 1.21 -19.97
N ILE A 56 -20.43 0.26 -20.69
CA ILE A 56 -20.49 0.21 -22.16
C ILE A 56 -21.93 -0.07 -22.62
N SER A 57 -22.68 -0.90 -21.87
CA SER A 57 -24.03 -1.32 -22.25
C SER A 57 -25.11 -0.25 -22.04
N LEU A 58 -24.98 0.62 -21.02
CA LEU A 58 -26.08 1.47 -20.58
C LEU A 58 -25.98 2.95 -20.96
N THR A 59 -24.78 3.53 -21.08
CA THR A 59 -24.65 4.99 -21.16
C THR A 59 -23.65 5.52 -22.19
N GLY A 60 -22.87 4.67 -22.85
CA GLY A 60 -21.84 5.11 -23.82
C GLY A 60 -20.71 5.97 -23.22
N MET A 61 -20.75 6.26 -21.91
CA MET A 61 -19.77 7.02 -21.15
C MET A 61 -19.44 6.27 -19.85
N PRO A 62 -18.48 5.33 -19.86
CA PRO A 62 -18.18 4.47 -18.71
C PRO A 62 -17.61 5.24 -17.50
N LEU A 63 -17.10 6.46 -17.70
CA LEU A 63 -16.39 7.22 -16.68
C LEU A 63 -17.31 7.89 -15.64
N ALA A 64 -18.54 8.23 -16.01
CA ALA A 64 -19.49 8.93 -15.12
C ALA A 64 -20.08 8.02 -14.03
N PHE A 65 -20.07 6.70 -14.22
CA PHE A 65 -20.55 5.77 -13.20
C PHE A 65 -19.50 5.56 -12.09
N LEU A 66 -18.21 5.66 -12.44
CA LEU A 66 -17.12 5.53 -11.47
C LEU A 66 -17.10 6.70 -10.48
N THR A 67 -17.56 7.89 -10.84
CA THR A 67 -17.58 9.04 -9.92
C THR A 67 -18.55 8.85 -8.77
N GLY A 68 -19.68 8.15 -9.00
CA GLY A 68 -20.63 7.79 -7.94
C GLY A 68 -20.09 6.77 -6.93
N ILE A 69 -19.22 5.85 -7.38
CA ILE A 69 -18.61 4.80 -6.55
C ILE A 69 -17.23 5.23 -6.00
N ALA A 70 -16.61 6.24 -6.59
CA ALA A 70 -15.30 6.73 -6.17
C ALA A 70 -15.31 7.19 -4.71
N LEU A 71 -16.38 7.87 -4.27
CA LEU A 71 -16.50 8.34 -2.89
C LEU A 71 -16.54 7.20 -1.85
N PRO A 72 -17.40 6.17 -1.95
CA PRO A 72 -17.38 5.06 -1.01
C PRO A 72 -16.07 4.26 -1.06
N LEU A 73 -15.44 4.09 -2.24
CA LEU A 73 -14.13 3.46 -2.35
C LEU A 73 -13.03 4.27 -1.64
N TRP A 74 -13.07 5.59 -1.76
CA TRP A 74 -12.12 6.49 -1.09
C TRP A 74 -12.31 6.44 0.44
N ILE A 75 -13.55 6.44 0.93
CA ILE A 75 -13.85 6.28 2.37
C ILE A 75 -13.29 4.94 2.88
N LEU A 76 -13.47 3.85 2.13
CA LEU A 76 -12.91 2.55 2.50
C LEU A 76 -11.38 2.59 2.55
N ALA A 77 -10.72 3.26 1.61
CA ALA A 77 -9.28 3.43 1.61
C ALA A 77 -8.79 4.23 2.83
N VAL A 78 -9.47 5.33 3.17
CA VAL A 78 -9.17 6.13 4.38
C VAL A 78 -9.36 5.31 5.64
N LEU A 79 -10.42 4.48 5.72
CA LEU A 79 -10.68 3.62 6.86
C LEU A 79 -9.60 2.54 7.02
N MET A 80 -9.20 1.88 5.93
CA MET A 80 -8.07 0.95 5.91
C MET A 80 -6.76 1.63 6.34
N LEU A 81 -6.51 2.84 5.86
CA LEU A 81 -5.33 3.62 6.26
C LEU A 81 -5.38 3.98 7.76
N GLY A 82 -6.54 4.35 8.28
CA GLY A 82 -6.77 4.60 9.71
C GLY A 82 -6.49 3.35 10.55
N LEU A 83 -6.93 2.17 10.10
CA LEU A 83 -6.61 0.91 10.76
C LEU A 83 -5.10 0.62 10.76
N MET A 84 -4.41 0.88 9.65
CA MET A 84 -2.95 0.76 9.57
C MET A 84 -2.25 1.73 10.52
N PHE A 85 -2.77 2.96 10.65
CA PHE A 85 -2.27 3.97 11.59
C PHE A 85 -2.47 3.52 13.05
N TYR A 86 -3.63 2.95 13.36
CA TYR A 86 -3.93 2.38 14.68
C TYR A 86 -2.97 1.24 15.03
N LEU A 87 -2.76 0.30 14.11
CA LEU A 87 -1.82 -0.81 14.29
C LEU A 87 -0.38 -0.31 14.41
N TYR A 88 -0.02 0.74 13.68
CA TYR A 88 1.28 1.39 13.78
C TYR A 88 1.54 1.96 15.18
N PHE A 89 0.58 2.71 15.76
CA PHE A 89 0.76 3.24 17.11
C PHE A 89 0.70 2.17 18.20
N LYS A 90 -0.20 1.21 18.08
CA LYS A 90 -0.40 0.19 19.10
C LYS A 90 0.69 -0.88 19.11
N HIS A 91 1.19 -1.26 17.93
CA HIS A 91 2.10 -2.40 17.79
C HIS A 91 3.44 -2.06 17.14
N GLY A 92 3.63 -0.87 16.55
CA GLY A 92 4.89 -0.47 15.91
C GLY A 92 5.29 -1.34 14.71
N CYS A 93 4.35 -2.12 14.17
CA CYS A 93 4.62 -3.21 13.22
C CYS A 93 4.70 -2.77 11.75
N VAL A 94 4.42 -1.50 11.46
CA VAL A 94 4.29 -1.00 10.09
C VAL A 94 5.45 -0.04 9.80
N SER A 95 6.07 -0.17 8.63
CA SER A 95 7.11 0.76 8.19
C SER A 95 6.53 2.16 8.02
N LYS A 96 7.18 3.16 8.64
CA LYS A 96 6.83 4.59 8.53
C LYS A 96 6.76 5.04 7.06
N ASN A 97 7.70 4.56 6.24
CA ASN A 97 7.80 4.92 4.83
C ASN A 97 6.61 4.38 4.02
N LEU A 98 6.14 3.17 4.32
CA LEU A 98 4.97 2.59 3.66
C LEU A 98 3.69 3.36 3.99
N LEU A 99 3.54 3.78 5.26
CA LEU A 99 2.43 4.61 5.72
C LEU A 99 2.40 5.97 5.03
N PHE A 100 3.56 6.61 4.86
CA PHE A 100 3.71 7.87 4.14
C PHE A 100 3.30 7.76 2.66
N VAL A 101 3.71 6.68 1.98
CA VAL A 101 3.32 6.45 0.58
C VAL A 101 1.81 6.27 0.43
N ASN A 102 1.19 5.47 1.31
CA ASN A 102 -0.26 5.25 1.29
C ASN A 102 -1.05 6.53 1.60
N MET A 103 -0.56 7.34 2.55
CA MET A 103 -1.11 8.67 2.83
C MET A 103 -1.10 9.56 1.58
N GLY A 104 0.07 9.71 0.94
CA GLY A 104 0.19 10.53 -0.27
C GLY A 104 -0.72 10.05 -1.42
N LEU A 105 -0.84 8.73 -1.61
CA LEU A 105 -1.73 8.14 -2.63
C LEU A 105 -3.21 8.47 -2.37
N ILE A 106 -3.66 8.37 -1.12
CA ILE A 106 -5.05 8.65 -0.75
C ILE A 106 -5.37 10.14 -0.90
N PHE A 107 -4.42 11.02 -0.56
CA PHE A 107 -4.57 12.47 -0.77
C PHE A 107 -4.62 12.83 -2.26
N ALA A 108 -3.73 12.26 -3.08
CA ALA A 108 -3.70 12.48 -4.53
C ALA A 108 -4.94 11.93 -5.24
N GLY A 109 -5.54 10.85 -4.71
CA GLY A 109 -6.71 10.17 -5.28
C GLY A 109 -8.06 10.64 -4.73
N THR A 110 -8.16 11.84 -4.16
CA THR A 110 -9.40 12.38 -3.58
C THR A 110 -10.46 12.68 -4.67
N PRO A 111 -11.66 12.09 -4.61
CA PRO A 111 -12.68 12.24 -5.66
C PRO A 111 -13.63 13.42 -5.40
N PHE A 112 -13.11 14.57 -4.94
CA PHE A 112 -13.94 15.72 -4.58
C PHE A 112 -14.21 16.63 -5.78
N HIS A 113 -15.29 16.37 -6.52
CA HIS A 113 -15.71 17.27 -7.60
C HIS A 113 -16.10 18.67 -7.12
N SER A 114 -16.67 18.79 -5.92
CA SER A 114 -17.03 20.10 -5.34
C SER A 114 -15.82 20.99 -5.02
N LEU A 115 -14.61 20.43 -5.01
CA LEU A 115 -13.35 21.14 -4.75
C LEU A 115 -12.47 21.19 -6.00
N GLU A 116 -13.06 21.21 -7.20
CA GLU A 116 -12.33 21.26 -8.47
C GLU A 116 -11.12 22.23 -8.49
N PRO A 117 -11.22 23.50 -8.05
CA PRO A 117 -10.07 24.41 -8.07
C PRO A 117 -8.97 24.05 -7.07
N LEU A 118 -9.27 23.24 -6.05
CA LEU A 118 -8.28 22.70 -5.11
C LEU A 118 -7.77 21.32 -5.52
N GLN A 119 -8.33 20.69 -6.54
CA GLN A 119 -7.94 19.34 -6.95
C GLN A 119 -6.46 19.29 -7.37
N ASP A 120 -6.00 20.31 -8.11
CA ASP A 120 -4.59 20.43 -8.49
C ASP A 120 -3.67 20.53 -7.25
N LEU A 121 -4.13 21.24 -6.21
CA LEU A 121 -3.39 21.36 -4.95
C LEU A 121 -3.25 19.99 -4.27
N PHE A 122 -4.35 19.24 -4.15
CA PHE A 122 -4.32 17.89 -3.58
C PHE A 122 -3.44 16.93 -4.38
N TRP A 123 -3.43 17.07 -5.70
CA TRP A 123 -2.61 16.25 -6.59
C TRP A 123 -1.12 16.57 -6.44
N ILE A 124 -0.75 17.85 -6.39
CA ILE A 124 0.63 18.30 -6.17
C ILE A 124 1.12 17.88 -4.78
N PHE A 125 0.34 18.15 -3.73
CA PHE A 125 0.73 17.79 -2.36
C PHE A 125 0.79 16.28 -2.16
N GLY A 126 -0.26 15.55 -2.56
CA GLY A 126 -0.33 14.10 -2.46
C GLY A 126 0.79 13.43 -3.28
N GLY A 127 0.98 13.87 -4.52
CA GLY A 127 2.05 13.38 -5.41
C GLY A 127 3.44 13.63 -4.84
N THR A 128 3.70 14.82 -4.29
CA THR A 128 5.00 15.13 -3.67
C THR A 128 5.28 14.24 -2.47
N ILE A 129 4.29 14.06 -1.59
CA ILE A 129 4.40 13.17 -0.42
C ILE A 129 4.65 11.72 -0.86
N THR A 130 3.94 11.24 -1.88
CA THR A 130 4.12 9.89 -2.43
C THR A 130 5.52 9.70 -3.00
N VAL A 131 6.00 10.62 -3.83
CA VAL A 131 7.33 10.51 -4.45
C VAL A 131 8.43 10.53 -3.38
N LEU A 132 8.32 11.42 -2.40
CA LEU A 132 9.28 11.48 -1.28
C LEU A 132 9.24 10.21 -0.43
N GLY A 133 8.05 9.73 -0.08
CA GLY A 133 7.87 8.48 0.66
C GLY A 133 8.43 7.27 -0.08
N LEU A 134 8.21 7.20 -1.40
CA LEU A 134 8.71 6.13 -2.26
C LEU A 134 10.24 6.19 -2.37
N PHE A 135 10.81 7.37 -2.52
CA PHE A 135 12.26 7.56 -2.54
C PHE A 135 12.90 7.10 -1.23
N LEU A 136 12.35 7.48 -0.08
CA LEU A 136 12.81 7.03 1.23
C LEU A 136 12.68 5.51 1.40
N TYR A 137 11.56 4.94 0.95
CA TYR A 137 11.32 3.50 0.97
C TYR A 137 12.37 2.74 0.15
N ILE A 138 12.66 3.19 -1.08
CA ILE A 138 13.67 2.56 -1.94
C ILE A 138 15.06 2.69 -1.31
N ARG A 139 15.44 3.88 -0.81
CA ARG A 139 16.74 4.09 -0.15
C ARG A 139 16.94 3.16 1.04
N GLU A 140 15.92 3.00 1.88
CA GLU A 140 15.94 2.08 3.02
C GLU A 140 16.20 0.64 2.55
N LYS A 141 15.49 0.16 1.52
CA LYS A 141 15.67 -1.19 0.99
C LYS A 141 17.03 -1.40 0.33
N VAL A 142 17.52 -0.42 -0.43
CA VAL A 142 18.85 -0.49 -1.07
C VAL A 142 19.95 -0.53 -0.03
N LEU A 143 19.84 0.27 1.04
CA LEU A 143 20.82 0.31 2.12
C LEU A 143 20.86 -1.04 2.86
N ILE A 144 19.70 -1.61 3.20
CA ILE A 144 19.62 -2.94 3.83
C ILE A 144 20.24 -4.03 2.93
N ARG A 145 19.98 -3.98 1.62
CA ARG A 145 20.59 -4.92 0.65
C ARG A 145 22.11 -4.74 0.56
N LYS A 146 22.63 -3.51 0.66
CA LYS A 146 24.06 -3.22 0.60
C LYS A 146 24.80 -3.75 1.83
N VAL A 147 24.25 -3.52 3.02
CA VAL A 147 24.80 -4.05 4.28
C VAL A 147 24.84 -5.58 4.27
N ARG A 148 23.76 -6.24 3.79
CA ARG A 148 23.72 -7.70 3.70
C ARG A 148 24.79 -8.28 2.77
N ARG A 149 25.12 -7.59 1.67
CA ARG A 149 26.17 -8.01 0.73
C ARG A 149 27.59 -7.89 1.29
N HIS A 150 27.83 -7.00 2.25
CA HIS A 150 29.16 -6.83 2.84
C HIS A 150 29.44 -7.82 3.98
N ASN A 151 28.38 -8.38 4.58
CA ASN A 151 28.48 -9.35 5.68
C ASN A 151 28.33 -10.81 5.23
N ALA A 152 28.18 -11.06 3.93
CA ALA A 152 28.04 -12.37 3.32
C ALA A 152 29.29 -12.71 2.52
#